data_AF-J3P8Y4-F1
#
_entry.id   AF-J3P8Y4-F1
#
_cell.length_a   1.000
_cell.length_b   1.000
_cell.length_c   1.000
_cell.angle_alpha   90.00
_cell.angle_beta   90.00
_cell.angle_gamma   90.00
#
_symmetry.space_group_name_H-M   'P 1'
#
loop_
_entity.id
_entity.type
_entity.pdbx_description
1 polymer ?
#
loop_
_entity_poly.entity_id
_entity_poly.type
_entity_poly.pdbx_seq_one_letter_code
_entity_poly.pdbx_strand_id
1 'polypeptide(L)'
;MEGREKLLDWAKREGASLHGVYPTETPYRGAGMAAGRHLKEGEDILYVPTGLVRSLHTVPEHVSRKLPSDTSIHALLAADLTVNGMTELALWRDCLPTLADFSTGMPFMWHKKLQELLPKPARELLENQLGNFHRDWARVTKAFPDLQQEDYLHNWLAVSTRSFYYWTPQMELYPPADRLALVPIADLFNHADTGCGASFTPDGFVVSTDRKYHVGQEIYISYGTHTNDLLLAEYGFVPMANRWDKTCLDDVILPRLSPDQKKLLRDNKLLGPFLLDTATLGCRKTQAAIRLLCPCSRPQWEDFLDEEGCGEHCREAMNALLRSLLTEYMATARKTVREVAELEVGQSAQRELLGQRWRQIEVTVSQAIKRLQGRDR
;
A
#
# COMPACT_ATOMS: atom_id res chain seq x y z
N MET A 1 27.98 -2.26 7.86
CA MET A 1 27.92 -2.81 9.23
C MET A 1 27.98 -1.70 10.28
N GLU A 2 28.95 -0.78 10.21
CA GLU A 2 29.17 0.24 11.25
C GLU A 2 27.98 1.19 11.54
N GLY A 3 27.18 1.58 10.54
CA GLY A 3 26.02 2.46 10.74
C GLY A 3 24.85 1.80 11.49
N ARG A 4 24.63 0.50 11.26
CA ARG A 4 23.51 -0.24 11.88
C ARG A 4 23.79 -0.60 13.34
N GLU A 5 25.05 -0.89 13.67
CA GLU A 5 25.46 -1.07 15.07
C GLU A 5 25.23 0.22 15.86
N LYS A 6 25.63 1.38 15.30
CA LYS A 6 25.37 2.69 15.90
C LYS A 6 23.88 2.97 16.09
N LEU A 7 23.03 2.59 15.12
CA LEU A 7 21.57 2.70 15.24
C LEU A 7 21.04 1.86 16.42
N LEU A 8 21.47 0.60 16.55
CA LEU A 8 21.00 -0.28 17.62
C LEU A 8 21.49 0.17 19.00
N ASP A 9 22.71 0.66 19.10
CA ASP A 9 23.26 1.18 20.35
C ASP A 9 22.56 2.47 20.77
N TRP A 10 22.22 3.33 19.81
CA TRP A 10 21.35 4.48 20.06
C TRP A 10 19.95 4.04 20.53
N ALA A 11 19.29 3.15 19.79
CA ALA A 11 17.95 2.68 20.14
C ALA A 11 17.90 2.10 21.57
N LYS A 12 18.91 1.32 21.96
CA LYS A 12 19.04 0.79 23.33
C LYS A 12 19.22 1.88 24.38
N ARG A 13 20.03 2.91 24.12
CA ARG A 13 20.20 4.04 25.05
C ARG A 13 18.92 4.83 25.24
N GLU A 14 18.11 4.94 24.19
CA GLU A 14 16.79 5.57 24.22
C GLU A 14 15.66 4.65 24.75
N GLY A 15 16.00 3.44 25.21
CA GLY A 15 15.08 2.53 25.88
C GLY A 15 14.32 1.57 24.97
N ALA A 16 14.62 1.53 23.66
CA ALA A 16 14.11 0.47 22.78
C ALA A 16 14.90 -0.84 23.00
N SER A 17 14.23 -1.98 22.84
CA SER A 17 14.86 -3.30 23.01
C SER A 17 14.54 -4.23 21.85
N LEU A 18 15.57 -4.97 21.41
CA LEU A 18 15.45 -6.04 20.42
C LEU A 18 15.83 -7.36 21.09
N HIS A 19 14.96 -8.37 20.99
CA HIS A 19 15.14 -9.64 21.69
C HIS A 19 15.31 -10.80 20.72
N GLY A 20 16.56 -11.24 20.53
CA GLY A 20 16.86 -12.38 19.67
C GLY A 20 16.66 -12.12 18.18
N VAL A 21 16.65 -10.85 17.77
CA VAL A 21 16.54 -10.40 16.37
C VAL A 21 17.62 -9.38 16.04
N TYR A 22 17.94 -9.22 14.76
CA TYR A 22 18.93 -8.26 14.29
C TYR A 22 18.57 -7.72 12.88
N PRO A 23 18.92 -6.47 12.56
CA PRO A 23 18.77 -5.94 11.21
C PRO A 23 19.68 -6.67 10.22
N THR A 24 19.14 -7.04 9.06
CA THR A 24 19.87 -7.70 7.97
C THR A 24 19.69 -6.95 6.66
N GLU A 25 20.60 -7.13 5.71
CA GLU A 25 20.34 -6.77 4.32
C GLU A 25 19.54 -7.90 3.66
N THR A 26 18.53 -7.53 2.90
CA THR A 26 17.63 -8.46 2.23
C THR A 26 17.77 -8.24 0.73
N PRO A 27 18.14 -9.27 -0.04
CA PRO A 27 18.31 -9.13 -1.49
C PRO A 27 17.07 -8.52 -2.13
N TYR A 28 17.26 -7.43 -2.88
CA TYR A 28 16.22 -6.69 -3.61
C TYR A 28 15.12 -6.02 -2.77
N ARG A 29 15.18 -6.10 -1.43
CA ARG A 29 14.20 -5.48 -0.52
C ARG A 29 14.83 -4.48 0.47
N GLY A 30 16.16 -4.34 0.46
CA GLY A 30 16.88 -3.38 1.30
C GLY A 30 17.01 -3.90 2.73
N ALA A 31 16.85 -3.02 3.72
CA ALA A 31 16.91 -3.43 5.13
C ALA A 31 15.76 -4.38 5.48
N GLY A 32 16.01 -5.30 6.40
CA GLY A 32 15.03 -6.22 6.95
C GLY A 32 15.38 -6.59 8.39
N MET A 33 14.51 -7.38 9.04
CA MET A 33 14.76 -7.94 10.37
C MET A 33 14.89 -9.46 10.27
N ALA A 34 15.88 -10.07 10.94
CA ALA A 34 16.07 -11.52 10.97
C ALA A 34 16.23 -12.05 12.39
N ALA A 35 15.90 -13.33 12.58
CA ALA A 35 16.04 -14.02 13.85
C ALA A 35 17.52 -14.34 14.14
N GLY A 36 18.06 -13.84 15.25
CA GLY A 36 19.41 -14.13 15.74
C GLY A 36 19.51 -15.43 16.55
N ARG A 37 18.37 -15.99 16.95
CA ARG A 37 18.24 -17.28 17.64
C ARG A 37 16.94 -17.95 17.22
N HIS A 38 16.68 -19.16 17.71
CA HIS A 38 15.34 -19.73 17.63
C HIS A 38 14.35 -18.91 18.47
N LEU A 39 13.22 -18.56 17.87
CA LEU A 39 12.11 -17.82 18.50
C LEU A 39 10.87 -18.71 18.51
N LYS A 40 10.10 -18.67 19.60
CA LYS A 40 8.77 -19.28 19.72
C LYS A 40 7.71 -18.26 19.32
N GLU A 41 6.52 -18.76 18.97
CA GLU A 41 5.31 -17.95 18.78
C GLU A 41 4.96 -17.19 20.07
N GLY A 42 4.50 -15.95 19.92
CA GLY A 42 4.12 -15.07 21.02
C GLY A 42 5.28 -14.44 21.79
N GLU A 43 6.53 -14.63 21.35
CA GLU A 43 7.66 -13.90 21.92
C GLU A 43 7.69 -12.46 21.42
N ASP A 44 7.78 -11.50 22.35
CA ASP A 44 8.05 -10.09 22.06
C ASP A 44 9.50 -9.90 21.63
N ILE A 45 9.69 -9.39 20.41
CA ILE A 45 11.00 -9.29 19.75
C ILE A 45 11.47 -7.86 19.54
N LEU A 46 10.56 -6.90 19.59
CA LEU A 46 10.86 -5.46 19.58
C LEU A 46 9.94 -4.76 20.58
N TYR A 47 10.53 -3.87 21.37
CA TYR A 47 9.80 -2.83 22.12
C TYR A 47 10.41 -1.45 21.79
N VAL A 48 9.55 -0.48 21.53
CA VAL A 48 9.93 0.93 21.29
C VAL A 48 9.12 1.81 22.24
N PRO A 49 9.74 2.55 23.17
CA PRO A 49 9.00 3.39 24.11
C PRO A 49 8.28 4.55 23.43
N THR A 50 7.16 5.01 24.01
CA THR A 50 6.34 6.10 23.45
C THR A 50 7.13 7.38 23.14
N GLY A 51 8.19 7.69 23.90
CA GLY A 51 9.05 8.86 23.66
C GLY A 51 9.82 8.83 22.32
N LEU A 52 10.02 7.65 21.75
CA LEU A 52 10.65 7.48 20.43
C LEU A 52 9.65 7.47 19.27
N VAL A 53 8.37 7.23 19.55
CA VAL A 53 7.33 7.25 18.53
C VAL A 53 7.13 8.69 18.07
N ARG A 54 7.10 8.93 16.76
CA ARG A 54 6.75 10.23 16.18
C ARG A 54 5.31 10.21 15.70
N SER A 55 4.44 10.91 16.42
CA SER A 55 2.99 10.99 16.18
C SER A 55 2.48 12.42 16.38
N LEU A 56 1.17 12.63 16.23
CA LEU A 56 0.54 13.94 16.47
C LEU A 56 0.89 14.54 17.83
N HIS A 57 1.13 13.72 18.85
CA HIS A 57 1.38 14.16 20.22
C HIS A 57 2.85 14.47 20.52
N THR A 58 3.78 14.03 19.67
CA THR A 58 5.22 14.19 19.90
C THR A 58 5.85 15.23 18.99
N VAL A 59 5.10 15.79 18.05
CA VAL A 59 5.59 16.88 17.20
C VAL A 59 5.81 18.12 18.08
N PRO A 60 7.03 18.71 18.09
CA PRO A 60 7.34 19.85 18.94
C PRO A 60 6.46 21.07 18.65
N GLU A 61 6.15 21.85 19.70
CA GLU A 61 5.26 23.01 19.60
C GLU A 61 5.77 24.10 18.63
N HIS A 62 7.10 24.26 18.50
CA HIS A 62 7.67 25.24 17.57
C HIS A 62 7.48 24.83 16.10
N VAL A 63 7.20 23.55 15.82
CA VAL A 63 6.80 23.07 14.50
C VAL A 63 5.29 23.19 14.36
N SER A 64 4.53 22.57 15.26
CA SER A 64 3.07 22.46 15.13
C SER A 64 2.35 23.81 15.19
N ARG A 65 2.79 24.76 16.04
CA ARG A 65 2.16 26.09 16.13
C ARG A 65 2.46 27.00 14.95
N LYS A 66 3.49 26.70 14.14
CA LYS A 66 3.80 27.47 12.93
C LYS A 66 2.97 27.04 11.72
N LEU A 67 2.38 25.85 11.76
CA LEU A 67 1.55 25.32 10.69
C LEU A 67 0.06 25.56 10.99
N PRO A 68 -0.80 25.66 9.95
CA PRO A 68 -2.24 25.73 10.14
C PRO A 68 -2.78 24.56 10.96
N SER A 69 -3.82 24.78 11.77
CA SER A 69 -4.40 23.73 12.63
C SER A 69 -5.08 22.60 11.86
N ASP A 70 -5.42 22.81 10.59
CA ASP A 70 -5.97 21.81 9.65
C ASP A 70 -4.87 21.10 8.83
N THR A 71 -3.60 21.28 9.18
CA THR A 71 -2.48 20.56 8.53
C THR A 71 -2.61 19.06 8.81
N SER A 72 -2.52 18.24 7.77
CA SER A 72 -2.56 16.78 7.90
C SER A 72 -1.42 16.28 8.79
N ILE A 73 -1.65 15.19 9.53
CA ILE A 73 -0.58 14.56 10.31
C ILE A 73 0.64 14.20 9.44
N HIS A 74 0.40 13.81 8.18
CA HIS A 74 1.47 13.48 7.24
C HIS A 74 2.41 14.67 7.02
N ALA A 75 1.84 15.82 6.66
CA ALA A 75 2.60 17.04 6.43
C ALA A 75 3.30 17.51 7.71
N LEU A 76 2.63 17.36 8.85
CA LEU A 76 3.16 17.72 10.15
C LEU A 76 4.39 16.87 10.53
N LEU A 77 4.33 15.55 10.37
CA LEU A 77 5.46 14.65 10.60
C LEU A 77 6.58 14.92 9.59
N ALA A 78 6.27 15.09 8.30
CA ALA A 78 7.28 15.42 7.29
C ALA A 78 7.98 16.75 7.60
N ALA A 79 7.24 17.76 8.07
CA ALA A 79 7.79 19.04 8.48
C ALA A 79 8.66 18.91 9.73
N ASP A 80 8.21 18.18 10.76
CA ASP A 80 9.00 17.91 11.98
C ASP A 80 10.35 17.27 11.66
N LEU A 81 10.30 16.21 10.84
CA LEU A 81 11.48 15.50 10.34
C LEU A 81 12.45 16.41 9.57
N THR A 82 11.94 17.40 8.85
CA THR A 82 12.76 18.31 8.03
C THR A 82 13.32 19.48 8.84
N VAL A 83 12.50 20.12 9.69
CA VAL A 83 12.86 21.33 10.45
C VAL A 83 13.86 21.06 11.56
N ASN A 84 13.66 20.00 12.34
CA ASN A 84 14.49 19.74 13.52
C ASN A 84 15.87 19.17 13.18
N GLY A 85 16.17 18.95 11.90
CA GLY A 85 17.43 18.39 11.44
C GLY A 85 17.75 17.01 12.03
N MET A 86 16.78 16.39 12.71
CA MET A 86 16.88 15.10 13.39
C MET A 86 18.14 14.95 14.25
N THR A 87 18.64 15.94 15.00
CA THR A 87 19.92 15.73 15.73
C THR A 87 19.89 14.52 16.67
N GLU A 88 18.78 14.29 17.37
CA GLU A 88 18.57 13.11 18.23
C GLU A 88 18.19 11.84 17.46
N LEU A 89 17.67 11.98 16.24
CA LEU A 89 17.20 10.88 15.39
C LEU A 89 18.11 10.61 14.18
N ALA A 90 19.27 11.26 14.11
CA ALA A 90 20.11 11.28 12.91
C ALA A 90 20.54 9.85 12.53
N LEU A 91 20.85 9.03 13.54
CA LEU A 91 21.22 7.63 13.33
C LEU A 91 20.09 6.80 12.71
N TRP A 92 18.84 7.06 13.08
CA TRP A 92 17.67 6.42 12.45
C TRP A 92 17.43 6.97 11.04
N ARG A 93 17.52 8.29 10.86
CA ARG A 93 17.37 8.95 9.56
C ARG A 93 18.35 8.41 8.53
N ASP A 94 19.61 8.26 8.92
CA ASP A 94 20.68 7.80 8.03
C ASP A 94 20.48 6.32 7.62
N CYS A 95 19.51 5.63 8.23
CA CYS A 95 19.06 4.29 7.83
C CYS A 95 17.77 4.30 7.00
N LEU A 96 17.12 5.45 6.80
CA LEU A 96 16.01 5.60 5.87
C LEU A 96 16.53 5.53 4.42
N PRO A 97 15.71 5.09 3.45
CA PRO A 97 16.08 5.04 2.06
C PRO A 97 16.32 6.45 1.53
N THR A 98 17.32 6.54 0.67
CA THR A 98 17.63 7.77 -0.04
C THR A 98 16.57 8.08 -1.09
N LEU A 99 16.59 9.31 -1.61
CA LEU A 99 15.79 9.66 -2.80
C LEU A 99 16.10 8.77 -4.00
N ALA A 100 17.33 8.27 -4.14
CA ALA A 100 17.68 7.32 -5.20
C ALA A 100 16.99 5.96 -4.99
N ASP A 101 16.93 5.47 -3.76
CA ASP A 101 16.20 4.25 -3.42
C ASP A 101 14.69 4.42 -3.69
N PHE A 102 14.10 5.53 -3.23
CA PHE A 102 12.70 5.85 -3.55
C PHE A 102 12.46 5.96 -5.05
N SER A 103 13.38 6.57 -5.81
CA SER A 103 13.24 6.72 -7.25
C SER A 103 13.13 5.38 -7.98
N THR A 104 13.72 4.32 -7.42
CA THR A 104 13.67 2.97 -8.01
C THR A 104 12.27 2.39 -7.94
N GLY A 105 11.58 2.54 -6.80
CA GLY A 105 10.31 1.87 -6.53
C GLY A 105 9.07 2.76 -6.61
N MET A 106 9.16 4.01 -6.16
CA MET A 106 8.00 4.89 -5.97
C MET A 106 7.54 5.52 -7.29
N PRO A 107 6.33 5.21 -7.79
CA PRO A 107 5.83 5.80 -9.04
C PRO A 107 5.76 7.32 -9.02
N PHE A 108 5.63 7.91 -7.83
CA PHE A 108 5.76 9.35 -7.57
C PHE A 108 6.99 9.97 -8.23
N MET A 109 8.12 9.26 -8.22
CA MET A 109 9.40 9.74 -8.72
C MET A 109 9.72 9.26 -10.14
N TRP A 110 8.81 8.51 -10.78
CA TRP A 110 9.06 7.96 -12.11
C TRP A 110 8.84 8.98 -13.21
N HIS A 111 9.42 8.70 -14.38
CA HIS A 111 9.14 9.47 -15.58
C HIS A 111 7.64 9.39 -15.94
N LYS A 112 7.05 10.51 -16.38
CA LYS A 112 5.60 10.62 -16.67
C LYS A 112 5.05 9.51 -17.58
N LYS A 113 5.79 9.13 -18.63
CA LYS A 113 5.41 8.00 -19.51
C LYS A 113 5.23 6.67 -18.77
N LEU A 114 5.99 6.41 -17.70
CA LEU A 114 5.78 5.21 -16.86
C LEU A 114 4.54 5.36 -16.00
N GLN A 115 4.31 6.55 -15.45
CA GLN A 115 3.12 6.87 -14.65
C GLN A 115 1.82 6.70 -15.47
N GLU A 116 1.85 7.08 -16.74
CA GLU A 116 0.72 6.94 -17.67
C GLU A 116 0.34 5.46 -17.92
N LEU A 117 1.31 4.55 -17.85
CA LEU A 117 1.14 3.11 -18.03
C LEU A 117 0.84 2.35 -16.72
N LEU A 118 0.70 3.04 -15.58
CA LEU A 118 0.25 2.39 -14.34
C LEU A 118 -1.17 1.80 -14.52
N PRO A 119 -1.47 0.65 -13.89
CA PRO A 119 -2.85 0.21 -13.74
C PRO A 119 -3.68 1.31 -13.08
N LYS A 120 -4.94 1.45 -13.49
CA LYS A 120 -5.82 2.55 -13.06
C LYS A 120 -5.81 2.81 -11.55
N PRO A 121 -5.93 1.81 -10.65
CA PRO A 121 -5.91 2.06 -9.21
C PRO A 121 -4.60 2.68 -8.72
N ALA A 122 -3.45 2.22 -9.22
CA ALA A 122 -2.15 2.77 -8.85
C ALA A 122 -1.98 4.20 -9.39
N ARG A 123 -2.50 4.49 -10.59
CA ARG A 123 -2.49 5.84 -11.17
C ARG A 123 -3.34 6.83 -10.37
N GLU A 124 -4.54 6.43 -9.95
CA GLU A 124 -5.42 7.27 -9.12
C GLU A 124 -4.80 7.57 -7.74
N LEU A 125 -4.12 6.58 -7.13
CA LEU A 125 -3.37 6.78 -5.90
C LEU A 125 -2.22 7.77 -6.10
N LEU A 126 -1.43 7.60 -7.18
CA LEU A 126 -0.36 8.52 -7.54
C LEU A 126 -0.85 9.97 -7.74
N GLU A 127 -1.97 10.16 -8.44
CA GLU A 127 -2.56 11.48 -8.65
C GLU A 127 -2.92 12.16 -7.31
N ASN A 128 -3.47 11.39 -6.37
CA ASN A 128 -3.76 11.88 -5.02
C ASN A 128 -2.49 12.22 -4.25
N GLN A 129 -1.45 11.37 -4.32
CA GLN A 129 -0.16 11.64 -3.68
C GLN A 129 0.50 12.92 -4.21
N LEU A 130 0.50 13.13 -5.53
CA LEU A 130 1.03 14.35 -6.15
C LEU A 130 0.25 15.59 -5.69
N GLY A 131 -1.09 15.51 -5.64
CA GLY A 131 -1.93 16.59 -5.12
C GLY A 131 -1.67 16.89 -3.63
N ASN A 132 -1.56 15.85 -2.81
CA ASN A 132 -1.26 15.95 -1.39
C ASN A 132 0.12 16.60 -1.16
N PHE A 133 1.16 16.12 -1.84
CA PHE A 133 2.51 16.68 -1.71
C PHE A 133 2.55 18.17 -2.06
N HIS A 134 1.96 18.58 -3.19
CA HIS A 134 1.96 20.00 -3.58
C HIS A 134 1.23 20.88 -2.57
N ARG A 135 0.07 20.43 -2.08
CA ARG A 135 -0.70 21.14 -1.04
C ARG A 135 0.11 21.27 0.25
N ASP A 136 0.73 20.17 0.68
CA ASP A 136 1.44 20.11 1.94
C ASP A 136 2.75 20.91 1.87
N TRP A 137 3.50 20.80 0.77
CA TRP A 137 4.70 21.60 0.51
C TRP A 137 4.39 23.10 0.51
N ALA A 138 3.31 23.53 -0.16
CA ALA A 138 2.92 24.94 -0.20
C ALA A 138 2.61 25.52 1.19
N ARG A 139 2.08 24.71 2.11
CA ARG A 139 1.85 25.11 3.51
C ARG A 139 3.16 25.17 4.29
N VAL A 140 3.98 24.13 4.17
CA VAL A 140 5.22 23.98 4.94
C VAL A 140 6.27 25.03 4.53
N THR A 141 6.48 25.25 3.24
CA THR A 141 7.45 26.25 2.74
C THR A 141 7.07 27.68 3.15
N LYS A 142 5.77 27.97 3.32
CA LYS A 142 5.32 29.28 3.83
C LYS A 142 5.69 29.48 5.30
N ALA A 143 5.61 28.42 6.12
CA ALA A 143 5.94 28.47 7.54
C ALA A 143 7.46 28.38 7.81
N PHE A 144 8.19 27.69 6.91
CA PHE A 144 9.62 27.43 6.99
C PHE A 144 10.28 27.68 5.62
N PRO A 145 10.55 28.96 5.27
CA PRO A 145 10.99 29.34 3.92
C PRO A 145 12.40 28.86 3.56
N ASP A 146 13.23 28.53 4.55
CA ASP A 146 14.61 28.09 4.33
C ASP A 146 14.71 26.58 4.01
N LEU A 147 13.60 25.83 4.14
CA LEU A 147 13.60 24.40 3.84
C LEU A 147 13.83 24.14 2.36
N GLN A 148 14.66 23.13 2.07
CA GLN A 148 14.83 22.64 0.72
C GLN A 148 13.71 21.66 0.38
N GLN A 149 13.17 21.78 -0.83
CA GLN A 149 12.09 20.90 -1.30
C GLN A 149 12.53 19.44 -1.35
N GLU A 150 13.79 19.17 -1.67
CA GLU A 150 14.34 17.81 -1.74
C GLU A 150 14.36 17.13 -0.37
N ASP A 151 14.78 17.84 0.69
CA ASP A 151 14.77 17.32 2.07
C ASP A 151 13.34 17.03 2.54
N TYR A 152 12.41 17.95 2.23
CA TYR A 152 10.99 17.75 2.54
C TYR A 152 10.40 16.59 1.75
N LEU A 153 10.73 16.45 0.46
CA LEU A 153 10.27 15.34 -0.38
C LEU A 153 10.76 13.98 0.18
N HIS A 154 12.03 13.91 0.57
CA HIS A 154 12.58 12.71 1.20
C HIS A 154 11.77 12.32 2.44
N ASN A 155 11.57 13.27 3.36
CA ASN A 155 10.87 12.99 4.61
C ASN A 155 9.37 12.74 4.39
N TRP A 156 8.76 13.39 3.41
CA TRP A 156 7.37 13.15 3.03
C TRP A 156 7.18 11.72 2.51
N LEU A 157 8.09 11.22 1.66
CA LEU A 157 8.09 9.83 1.18
C LEU A 157 8.44 8.83 2.29
N ALA A 158 9.34 9.19 3.21
CA ALA A 158 9.61 8.37 4.39
C ALA A 158 8.34 8.21 5.25
N VAL A 159 7.58 9.29 5.47
CA VAL A 159 6.29 9.24 6.17
C VAL A 159 5.28 8.37 5.42
N SER A 160 5.17 8.52 4.09
CA SER A 160 4.25 7.70 3.27
C SER A 160 4.52 6.20 3.39
N THR A 161 5.79 5.83 3.41
CA THR A 161 6.21 4.42 3.24
C THR A 161 6.47 3.68 4.56
N ARG A 162 6.63 4.38 5.68
CA ARG A 162 7.10 3.80 6.97
C ARG A 162 6.19 4.07 8.15
N SER A 163 5.06 4.70 7.91
CA SER A 163 4.14 5.01 8.96
C SER A 163 3.29 3.80 9.35
N PHE A 164 2.99 3.73 10.64
CA PHE A 164 2.09 2.76 11.24
C PHE A 164 0.77 3.45 11.56
N TYR A 165 -0.33 2.71 11.41
CA TYR A 165 -1.62 3.15 11.90
C TYR A 165 -1.59 3.23 13.43
N TYR A 166 -1.63 4.44 13.96
CA TYR A 166 -1.45 4.71 15.38
C TYR A 166 -2.78 4.60 16.12
N TRP A 167 -3.03 3.42 16.67
CA TRP A 167 -4.25 3.12 17.40
C TRP A 167 -4.02 3.09 18.91
N THR A 168 -4.62 4.06 19.60
CA THR A 168 -4.79 4.08 21.06
C THR A 168 -6.22 4.59 21.36
N PRO A 169 -6.77 4.35 22.56
CA PRO A 169 -8.08 4.90 22.94
C PRO A 169 -8.17 6.43 22.78
N GLN A 170 -7.07 7.15 22.97
CA GLN A 170 -7.00 8.60 22.77
C GLN A 170 -7.09 8.98 21.29
N MET A 171 -6.49 8.18 20.41
CA MET A 171 -6.52 8.42 18.96
C MET A 171 -7.90 8.20 18.34
N GLU A 172 -8.84 7.55 19.04
CA GLU A 172 -10.23 7.42 18.60
C GLU A 172 -10.93 8.76 18.38
N LEU A 173 -10.48 9.80 19.08
CA LEU A 173 -11.00 11.17 18.96
C LEU A 173 -10.62 11.86 17.64
N TYR A 174 -9.65 11.32 16.90
CA TYR A 174 -9.15 11.89 15.65
C TYR A 174 -9.67 11.14 14.43
N PRO A 175 -9.77 11.77 13.25
CA PRO A 175 -10.09 11.08 12.00
C PRO A 175 -9.07 9.96 11.70
N PRO A 176 -9.47 8.85 11.04
CA PRO A 176 -8.53 7.77 10.71
C PRO A 176 -7.30 8.22 9.91
N ALA A 177 -7.44 9.23 9.06
CA ALA A 177 -6.33 9.79 8.28
C ALA A 177 -5.28 10.50 9.15
N ASP A 178 -5.64 10.92 10.37
CA ASP A 178 -4.75 11.59 11.32
C ASP A 178 -4.15 10.63 12.37
N ARG A 179 -4.40 9.32 12.21
CA ARG A 179 -3.90 8.27 13.11
C ARG A 179 -2.63 7.65 12.56
N LEU A 180 -1.58 8.46 12.46
CA LEU A 180 -0.30 8.09 11.86
C LEU A 180 0.84 8.24 12.87
N ALA A 181 1.76 7.28 12.87
CA ALA A 181 2.99 7.38 13.62
C ALA A 181 4.19 6.77 12.89
N LEU A 182 5.38 7.33 13.08
CA LEU A 182 6.64 6.67 12.75
C LEU A 182 7.18 6.03 14.00
N VAL A 183 7.61 4.78 13.86
CA VAL A 183 8.15 4.00 14.97
C VAL A 183 9.55 3.57 14.57
N PRO A 184 10.60 4.30 14.99
CA PRO A 184 11.97 3.95 14.66
C PRO A 184 12.27 2.49 14.97
N ILE A 185 13.08 1.83 14.13
CA ILE A 185 13.43 0.39 14.19
C ILE A 185 12.31 -0.54 13.74
N ALA A 186 11.05 -0.25 14.06
CA ALA A 186 9.92 -1.07 13.61
C ALA A 186 9.72 -0.96 12.08
N ASP A 187 10.11 0.16 11.50
CA ASP A 187 10.10 0.40 10.05
C ASP A 187 11.12 -0.45 9.26
N LEU A 188 11.99 -1.20 9.93
CA LEU A 188 12.90 -2.18 9.31
C LEU A 188 12.22 -3.52 9.01
N PHE A 189 11.03 -3.78 9.56
CA PHE A 189 10.31 -5.02 9.25
C PHE A 189 9.66 -4.93 7.86
N ASN A 190 9.99 -5.87 6.99
CA ASN A 190 9.41 -5.96 5.66
C ASN A 190 7.98 -6.52 5.68
N HIS A 191 7.27 -6.31 4.59
CA HIS A 191 5.91 -6.81 4.40
C HIS A 191 5.87 -8.30 4.00
N ALA A 192 4.94 -9.03 4.60
CA ALA A 192 4.35 -10.24 4.02
C ALA A 192 2.83 -10.26 4.25
N ASP A 193 2.11 -11.14 3.53
CA ASP A 193 0.65 -11.26 3.60
C ASP A 193 0.11 -11.73 4.97
N THR A 194 0.99 -12.36 5.75
CA THR A 194 0.94 -12.64 7.19
C THR A 194 2.27 -12.26 7.82
N GLY A 195 2.27 -11.87 9.10
CA GLY A 195 3.50 -11.66 9.84
C GLY A 195 3.23 -11.45 11.31
N CYS A 196 4.28 -11.07 12.03
CA CYS A 196 4.27 -10.74 13.44
C CYS A 196 3.16 -9.73 13.79
N GLY A 197 2.60 -9.88 14.97
CA GLY A 197 1.69 -8.89 15.55
C GLY A 197 2.46 -7.61 15.86
N ALA A 198 1.90 -6.48 15.49
CA ALA A 198 2.47 -5.15 15.73
C ALA A 198 1.38 -4.28 16.37
N SER A 199 1.63 -3.76 17.58
CA SER A 199 0.60 -3.05 18.34
C SER A 199 1.17 -1.98 19.25
N PHE A 200 0.40 -0.92 19.43
CA PHE A 200 0.66 0.11 20.42
C PHE A 200 0.11 -0.31 21.79
N THR A 201 0.90 -0.10 22.83
CA THR A 201 0.55 -0.23 24.24
C THR A 201 0.60 1.17 24.88
N PRO A 202 0.12 1.34 26.13
CA PRO A 202 0.25 2.63 26.82
C PRO A 202 1.71 3.12 26.96
N ASP A 203 2.65 2.18 27.07
CA ASP A 203 4.06 2.47 27.33
C ASP A 203 4.93 2.54 26.06
N GLY A 204 4.44 2.00 24.94
CA GLY A 204 5.18 2.03 23.68
C GLY A 204 4.56 1.23 22.55
N PHE A 205 5.41 0.65 21.72
CA PHE A 205 5.05 -0.19 20.58
C PHE A 205 5.78 -1.53 20.68
N VAL A 206 5.06 -2.62 20.42
CA VAL A 206 5.56 -3.99 20.53
C VAL A 206 5.37 -4.72 19.21
N VAL A 207 6.39 -5.51 18.83
CA VAL A 207 6.26 -6.54 17.79
C VAL A 207 6.44 -7.91 18.43
N SER A 208 5.46 -8.79 18.22
CA SER A 208 5.42 -10.14 18.76
C SER A 208 5.34 -11.17 17.64
N THR A 209 6.11 -12.24 17.77
CA THR A 209 6.20 -13.32 16.77
C THR A 209 4.85 -14.03 16.56
N ASP A 210 4.49 -14.24 15.30
CA ASP A 210 3.28 -14.96 14.86
C ASP A 210 3.47 -16.48 14.78
N ARG A 211 4.72 -16.94 14.80
CA ARG A 211 5.09 -18.36 14.68
C ARG A 211 6.51 -18.60 15.16
N LYS A 212 6.97 -19.84 15.03
CA LYS A 212 8.39 -20.19 15.25
C LYS A 212 9.28 -19.67 14.13
N TYR A 213 10.46 -19.18 14.50
CA TYR A 213 11.51 -18.73 13.57
C TYR A 213 12.82 -19.46 13.82
N HIS A 214 13.51 -19.82 12.73
CA HIS A 214 14.87 -20.36 12.76
C HIS A 214 15.90 -19.24 12.65
N VAL A 215 17.12 -19.49 13.15
CA VAL A 215 18.24 -18.56 13.04
C VAL A 215 18.48 -18.16 11.58
N GLY A 216 18.66 -16.85 11.34
CA GLY A 216 18.87 -16.26 10.01
C GLY A 216 17.60 -16.08 9.18
N GLN A 217 16.45 -16.57 9.65
CA GLN A 217 15.19 -16.39 8.92
C GLN A 217 14.69 -14.94 9.06
N GLU A 218 14.32 -14.34 7.92
CA GLU A 218 13.69 -13.02 7.91
C GLU A 218 12.33 -13.05 8.62
N ILE A 219 12.04 -11.96 9.33
CA ILE A 219 10.83 -11.73 10.11
C ILE A 219 10.07 -10.59 9.46
N TYR A 220 8.79 -10.82 9.21
CA TYR A 220 7.92 -9.88 8.52
C TYR A 220 6.81 -9.39 9.45
N ILE A 221 6.28 -8.21 9.13
CA ILE A 221 4.97 -7.75 9.62
C ILE A 221 4.00 -7.66 8.44
N SER A 222 2.70 -7.58 8.71
CA SER A 222 1.73 -7.22 7.68
C SER A 222 1.50 -5.71 7.69
N TYR A 223 1.66 -5.06 6.54
CA TYR A 223 1.32 -3.65 6.36
C TYR A 223 -0.19 -3.46 6.21
N GLY A 224 -0.93 -4.56 6.00
CA GLY A 224 -2.37 -4.56 5.76
C GLY A 224 -2.77 -5.52 4.64
N THR A 225 -4.07 -5.66 4.42
CA THR A 225 -4.63 -6.47 3.32
C THR A 225 -4.67 -5.68 2.02
N HIS A 226 -3.50 -5.30 1.52
CA HIS A 226 -3.35 -4.39 0.38
C HIS A 226 -3.27 -5.13 -0.95
N THR A 227 -3.82 -4.49 -2.00
CA THR A 227 -3.60 -4.95 -3.38
C THR A 227 -2.19 -4.60 -3.83
N ASN A 228 -1.68 -5.27 -4.87
CA ASN A 228 -0.36 -4.93 -5.39
C ASN A 228 -0.33 -3.55 -6.07
N ASP A 229 -1.47 -3.03 -6.52
CA ASP A 229 -1.55 -1.65 -7.02
C ASP A 229 -1.33 -0.62 -5.91
N LEU A 230 -1.87 -0.87 -4.71
CA LEU A 230 -1.64 -0.03 -3.54
C LEU A 230 -0.19 -0.16 -3.05
N LEU A 231 0.32 -1.39 -2.91
CA LEU A 231 1.71 -1.62 -2.50
C LEU A 231 2.70 -0.94 -3.46
N LEU A 232 2.42 -0.97 -4.77
CA LEU A 232 3.24 -0.27 -5.76
C LEU A 232 3.19 1.25 -5.56
N ALA A 233 2.00 1.85 -5.47
CA ALA A 233 1.85 3.30 -5.40
C ALA A 233 2.32 3.90 -4.06
N GLU A 234 2.00 3.25 -2.94
CA GLU A 234 2.24 3.78 -1.59
C GLU A 234 3.56 3.31 -0.97
N TYR A 235 4.07 2.13 -1.36
CA TYR A 235 5.27 1.52 -0.77
C TYR A 235 6.40 1.24 -1.78
N GLY A 236 6.14 1.37 -3.07
CA GLY A 236 7.17 1.25 -4.11
C GLY A 236 7.63 -0.18 -4.40
N PHE A 237 6.82 -1.21 -4.08
CA PHE A 237 7.15 -2.59 -4.39
C PHE A 237 5.93 -3.42 -4.78
N VAL A 238 6.18 -4.56 -5.44
CA VAL A 238 5.15 -5.55 -5.80
C VAL A 238 5.65 -6.93 -5.37
N PRO A 239 5.03 -7.56 -4.37
CA PRO A 239 5.44 -8.90 -3.93
C PRO A 239 5.17 -9.94 -5.02
N MET A 240 6.00 -10.97 -5.09
CA MET A 240 5.83 -12.06 -6.08
C MET A 240 4.50 -12.80 -5.89
N ALA A 241 4.12 -13.03 -4.64
CA ALA A 241 2.84 -13.62 -4.24
C ALA A 241 2.18 -12.73 -3.19
N ASN A 242 0.90 -12.45 -3.37
CA ASN A 242 0.08 -11.73 -2.39
C ASN A 242 -1.36 -12.26 -2.47
N ARG A 243 -1.81 -12.94 -1.42
CA ARG A 243 -3.17 -13.48 -1.36
C ARG A 243 -4.26 -12.41 -1.34
N TRP A 244 -3.89 -11.17 -1.04
CA TRP A 244 -4.79 -10.01 -0.98
C TRP A 244 -4.86 -9.26 -2.31
N ASP A 245 -4.07 -9.65 -3.31
CA ASP A 245 -4.06 -8.95 -4.60
C ASP A 245 -5.41 -9.07 -5.32
N LYS A 246 -5.80 -7.97 -5.95
CA LYS A 246 -7.02 -7.85 -6.73
C LYS A 246 -6.73 -7.02 -7.97
N THR A 247 -7.34 -7.42 -9.08
CA THR A 247 -7.29 -6.73 -10.37
C THR A 247 -8.56 -5.90 -10.55
N CYS A 248 -8.40 -4.62 -10.85
CA CYS A 248 -9.53 -3.73 -11.13
C CYS A 248 -9.96 -3.85 -12.60
N LEU A 249 -11.26 -4.07 -12.82
CA LEU A 249 -11.89 -4.21 -14.13
C LEU A 249 -12.68 -2.97 -14.55
N ASP A 250 -12.50 -1.85 -13.84
CA ASP A 250 -13.24 -0.61 -14.10
C ASP A 250 -13.09 -0.13 -15.54
N ASP A 251 -11.91 -0.27 -16.14
CA ASP A 251 -11.63 0.17 -17.52
C ASP A 251 -12.43 -0.60 -18.57
N VAL A 252 -12.91 -1.80 -18.26
CA VAL A 252 -13.74 -2.61 -19.18
C VAL A 252 -15.22 -2.64 -18.77
N ILE A 253 -15.55 -2.46 -17.48
CA ILE A 253 -16.94 -2.50 -17.01
C ILE A 253 -17.60 -1.11 -17.04
N LEU A 254 -16.95 -0.06 -16.53
CA LEU A 254 -17.56 1.28 -16.45
C LEU A 254 -17.99 1.85 -17.82
N PRO A 255 -17.26 1.62 -18.93
CA PRO A 255 -17.70 2.11 -20.24
C PRO A 255 -18.94 1.39 -20.78
N ARG A 256 -19.29 0.21 -20.26
CA ARG A 256 -20.47 -0.56 -20.70
C ARG A 256 -21.75 -0.14 -19.99
N LEU A 257 -21.64 0.52 -18.84
CA LEU A 257 -22.78 0.95 -18.03
C LEU A 257 -23.36 2.28 -18.55
N SER A 258 -24.67 2.31 -18.74
CA SER A 258 -25.42 3.54 -19.02
C SER A 258 -25.41 4.50 -17.80
N PRO A 259 -25.72 5.79 -17.99
CA PRO A 259 -25.85 6.74 -16.88
C PRO A 259 -26.83 6.28 -15.80
N ASP A 260 -27.98 5.71 -16.20
CA ASP A 260 -28.99 5.20 -15.26
C ASP A 260 -28.51 3.96 -14.50
N GLN A 261 -27.78 3.06 -15.16
CA GLN A 261 -27.17 1.90 -14.51
C GLN A 261 -26.07 2.33 -13.51
N LYS A 262 -25.25 3.34 -13.86
CA LYS A 262 -24.26 3.90 -12.93
C LYS A 262 -24.92 4.55 -11.73
N LYS A 263 -26.02 5.28 -11.94
CA LYS A 263 -26.81 5.87 -10.85
C LYS A 263 -27.37 4.76 -9.95
N LEU A 264 -27.99 3.74 -10.52
CA LEU A 264 -28.53 2.60 -9.77
C LEU A 264 -27.49 1.91 -8.91
N LEU A 265 -26.33 1.59 -9.49
CA LEU A 265 -25.23 0.98 -8.76
C LEU A 265 -24.71 1.91 -7.66
N ARG A 266 -24.65 3.23 -7.89
CA ARG A 266 -24.22 4.21 -6.89
C ARG A 266 -25.19 4.28 -5.72
N ASP A 267 -26.48 4.38 -6.00
CA ASP A 267 -27.54 4.48 -4.99
C ASP A 267 -27.56 3.24 -4.08
N ASN A 268 -27.12 2.08 -4.60
CA ASN A 268 -26.97 0.82 -3.86
C ASN A 268 -25.56 0.57 -3.32
N LYS A 269 -24.62 1.53 -3.41
CA LYS A 269 -23.21 1.39 -2.97
C LYS A 269 -22.42 0.27 -3.67
N LEU A 270 -22.82 -0.08 -4.90
CA LEU A 270 -22.24 -1.14 -5.74
C LEU A 270 -21.43 -0.62 -6.93
N LEU A 271 -21.43 0.69 -7.19
CA LEU A 271 -20.63 1.29 -8.25
C LEU A 271 -19.16 1.32 -7.85
N GLY A 272 -18.34 0.45 -8.45
CA GLY A 272 -16.88 0.53 -8.42
C GLY A 272 -16.22 0.52 -7.02
N PRO A 273 -14.91 0.25 -6.94
CA PRO A 273 -14.15 -0.46 -7.96
C PRO A 273 -14.69 -1.89 -8.17
N PHE A 274 -14.66 -2.36 -9.40
CA PHE A 274 -15.03 -3.72 -9.77
C PHE A 274 -13.78 -4.60 -9.75
N LEU A 275 -13.67 -5.43 -8.71
CA LEU A 275 -12.46 -6.18 -8.42
C LEU A 275 -12.61 -7.66 -8.80
N LEU A 276 -11.51 -8.24 -9.27
CA LEU A 276 -11.31 -9.63 -9.57
C LEU A 276 -10.14 -10.17 -8.73
N ASP A 277 -10.28 -11.36 -8.17
CA ASP A 277 -9.19 -12.05 -7.48
C ASP A 277 -9.01 -13.46 -8.02
N THR A 278 -7.99 -14.15 -7.52
CA THR A 278 -7.67 -15.53 -7.91
C THR A 278 -8.53 -16.55 -7.16
N ALA A 279 -9.58 -16.19 -6.42
CA ALA A 279 -10.45 -17.16 -5.73
C ALA A 279 -11.88 -17.15 -6.28
N THR A 280 -12.34 -16.01 -6.78
CA THR A 280 -13.73 -15.74 -7.16
C THR A 280 -13.83 -15.30 -8.62
N LEU A 281 -15.05 -15.20 -9.16
CA LEU A 281 -15.29 -14.60 -10.49
C LEU A 281 -15.51 -13.08 -10.41
N GLY A 282 -15.01 -12.45 -9.35
CA GLY A 282 -15.18 -11.03 -9.05
C GLY A 282 -16.02 -10.79 -7.81
N CYS A 283 -15.76 -9.68 -7.12
CA CYS A 283 -16.43 -9.29 -5.90
C CYS A 283 -17.93 -8.99 -6.12
N ARG A 284 -18.70 -8.81 -5.03
CA ARG A 284 -20.14 -8.49 -5.10
C ARG A 284 -20.47 -7.34 -6.05
N LYS A 285 -19.64 -6.28 -6.06
CA LYS A 285 -19.80 -5.13 -6.97
C LYS A 285 -19.66 -5.54 -8.44
N THR A 286 -18.63 -6.34 -8.75
CA THR A 286 -18.40 -6.89 -10.10
C THR A 286 -19.59 -7.72 -10.54
N GLN A 287 -20.05 -8.65 -9.69
CA GLN A 287 -21.22 -9.50 -10.01
C GLN A 287 -22.49 -8.67 -10.24
N ALA A 288 -22.74 -7.65 -9.42
CA ALA A 288 -23.89 -6.77 -9.57
C ALA A 288 -23.86 -5.99 -10.89
N ALA A 289 -22.69 -5.48 -11.28
CA ALA A 289 -22.53 -4.77 -12.55
C ALA A 289 -22.69 -5.68 -13.77
N ILE A 290 -22.08 -6.88 -13.75
CA ILE A 290 -22.23 -7.85 -14.84
C ILE A 290 -23.69 -8.28 -14.99
N ARG A 291 -24.40 -8.55 -13.89
CA ARG A 291 -25.84 -8.87 -13.93
C ARG A 291 -26.66 -7.75 -14.55
N LEU A 292 -26.37 -6.51 -14.20
CA LEU A 292 -27.12 -5.34 -14.70
C LEU A 292 -26.90 -5.11 -16.19
N LEU A 293 -25.77 -5.57 -16.74
CA LEU A 293 -25.45 -5.53 -18.15
C LEU A 293 -26.05 -6.71 -18.94
N CYS A 294 -26.50 -7.77 -18.25
CA CYS A 294 -27.23 -8.89 -18.84
C CYS A 294 -28.73 -8.59 -18.91
N PRO A 295 -29.49 -9.29 -19.77
CA PRO A 295 -30.94 -9.12 -19.91
C PRO A 295 -31.71 -9.80 -18.75
N CYS A 296 -31.35 -9.49 -17.50
CA CYS A 296 -32.08 -9.94 -16.31
C CYS A 296 -33.02 -8.79 -15.87
N SER A 297 -34.23 -9.11 -15.42
CA SER A 297 -35.22 -8.08 -15.09
C SER A 297 -34.81 -7.26 -13.87
N ARG A 298 -35.33 -6.04 -13.73
CA ARG A 298 -35.05 -5.18 -12.58
C ARG A 298 -35.37 -5.88 -11.23
N PRO A 299 -36.52 -6.56 -11.05
CA PRO A 299 -36.77 -7.37 -9.87
C PRO A 299 -35.74 -8.47 -9.65
N GLN A 300 -35.36 -9.23 -10.69
CA GLN A 300 -34.36 -10.29 -10.56
C GLN A 300 -32.97 -9.77 -10.16
N TRP A 301 -32.63 -8.55 -10.58
CA TRP A 301 -31.39 -7.90 -10.16
C TRP A 301 -31.45 -7.46 -8.69
N GLU A 302 -32.60 -6.97 -8.23
CA GLU A 302 -32.84 -6.60 -6.82
C GLU A 302 -32.87 -7.85 -5.93
N ASP A 303 -33.54 -8.93 -6.35
CA ASP A 303 -33.57 -10.22 -5.64
C ASP A 303 -32.16 -10.81 -5.43
N PHE A 304 -31.23 -10.63 -6.40
CA PHE A 304 -29.83 -11.04 -6.24
C PHE A 304 -29.12 -10.29 -5.10
N LEU A 305 -29.53 -9.06 -4.78
CA LEU A 305 -28.93 -8.35 -3.66
C LEU A 305 -29.25 -9.04 -2.33
N ASP A 306 -30.34 -9.81 -2.29
CA ASP A 306 -30.88 -10.46 -1.10
C ASP A 306 -30.57 -11.98 -1.04
N GLU A 307 -30.44 -12.69 -2.17
CA GLU A 307 -30.07 -14.13 -2.22
C GLU A 307 -29.16 -14.52 -3.42
N GLU A 308 -28.40 -15.62 -3.28
CA GLU A 308 -27.60 -16.22 -4.37
C GLU A 308 -28.48 -16.99 -5.39
N GLY A 309 -29.41 -16.31 -6.06
CA GLY A 309 -30.33 -16.96 -7.00
C GLY A 309 -30.45 -16.23 -8.32
N CYS A 310 -29.69 -16.62 -9.35
CA CYS A 310 -30.16 -16.42 -10.72
C CYS A 310 -30.35 -17.79 -11.39
N GLY A 311 -31.37 -17.91 -12.23
CA GLY A 311 -31.58 -19.11 -13.04
C GLY A 311 -30.38 -19.37 -13.96
N GLU A 312 -30.20 -20.63 -14.36
CA GLU A 312 -29.06 -21.12 -15.14
C GLU A 312 -28.75 -20.27 -16.39
N HIS A 313 -29.78 -19.82 -17.10
CA HIS A 313 -29.62 -18.97 -18.29
C HIS A 313 -29.04 -17.58 -18.00
N CYS A 314 -29.42 -16.93 -16.88
CA CYS A 314 -28.83 -15.64 -16.48
C CYS A 314 -27.35 -15.86 -16.09
N ARG A 315 -26.99 -17.03 -15.52
CA ARG A 315 -25.59 -17.39 -15.19
C ARG A 315 -24.73 -17.59 -16.43
N GLU A 316 -25.24 -18.27 -17.46
CA GLU A 316 -24.53 -18.45 -18.74
C GLU A 316 -24.26 -17.11 -19.43
N ALA A 317 -25.27 -16.24 -19.51
CA ALA A 317 -25.14 -14.92 -20.09
C ALA A 317 -24.11 -14.05 -19.34
N MET A 318 -24.13 -14.11 -17.99
CA MET A 318 -23.14 -13.42 -17.15
C MET A 318 -21.72 -13.94 -17.39
N ASN A 319 -21.53 -15.26 -17.42
CA ASN A 319 -20.22 -15.89 -17.64
C ASN A 319 -19.68 -15.52 -19.03
N ALA A 320 -20.53 -15.54 -20.06
CA ALA A 320 -20.17 -15.16 -21.42
C ALA A 320 -19.76 -13.69 -21.50
N LEU A 321 -20.51 -12.78 -20.87
CA LEU A 321 -20.18 -11.35 -20.82
C LEU A 321 -18.87 -11.11 -20.07
N LEU A 322 -18.72 -11.67 -18.87
CA LEU A 322 -17.50 -11.53 -18.08
C LEU A 322 -16.28 -12.06 -18.85
N ARG A 323 -16.40 -13.22 -19.50
CA ARG A 323 -15.32 -13.78 -20.34
C ARG A 323 -14.92 -12.85 -21.47
N SER A 324 -15.90 -12.21 -22.12
CA SER A 324 -15.65 -11.23 -23.19
C SER A 324 -14.85 -10.03 -22.65
N LEU A 325 -15.28 -9.44 -21.53
CA LEU A 325 -14.60 -8.31 -20.89
C LEU A 325 -13.19 -8.67 -20.40
N LEU A 326 -13.01 -9.86 -19.85
CA LEU A 326 -11.69 -10.35 -19.43
C LEU A 326 -10.75 -10.56 -20.63
N THR A 327 -11.29 -10.99 -21.77
CA THR A 327 -10.50 -11.17 -23.01
C THR A 327 -10.03 -9.82 -23.55
N GLU A 328 -10.89 -8.81 -23.52
CA GLU A 328 -10.53 -7.42 -23.85
C GLU A 328 -9.47 -6.88 -22.89
N TYR A 329 -9.67 -7.05 -21.58
CA TYR A 329 -8.70 -6.58 -20.58
C TYR A 329 -7.35 -7.30 -20.68
N MET A 330 -7.34 -8.60 -21.00
CA MET A 330 -6.13 -9.36 -21.31
C MET A 330 -5.35 -8.77 -22.48
N ALA A 331 -6.05 -8.33 -23.55
CA ALA A 331 -5.40 -7.70 -24.69
C ALA A 331 -4.75 -6.36 -24.31
N THR A 332 -5.42 -5.56 -23.47
CA THR A 332 -4.87 -4.34 -22.89
C THR A 332 -3.62 -4.64 -22.05
N ALA A 333 -3.69 -5.56 -21.10
CA ALA A 333 -2.55 -5.91 -20.26
C ALA A 333 -1.33 -6.35 -21.09
N ARG A 334 -1.52 -7.25 -22.07
CA ARG A 334 -0.46 -7.71 -22.97
C ARG A 334 0.14 -6.59 -23.80
N LYS A 335 -0.70 -5.65 -24.27
CA LYS A 335 -0.23 -4.47 -24.99
C LYS A 335 0.64 -3.62 -24.08
N THR A 336 0.19 -3.33 -22.86
CA THR A 336 0.94 -2.52 -21.91
C THR A 336 2.25 -3.18 -21.48
N VAL A 337 2.31 -4.50 -21.29
CA VAL A 337 3.58 -5.22 -21.02
C VAL A 337 4.60 -4.97 -22.14
N ARG A 338 4.17 -5.02 -23.41
CA ARG A 338 5.05 -4.71 -24.55
C ARG A 338 5.49 -3.25 -24.57
N GLU A 339 4.54 -2.32 -24.39
CA GLU A 339 4.85 -0.89 -24.33
C GLU A 339 5.86 -0.57 -23.23
N VAL A 340 5.70 -1.14 -22.03
CA VAL A 340 6.65 -0.96 -20.92
C VAL A 340 8.04 -1.51 -21.27
N ALA A 341 8.12 -2.66 -21.95
CA ALA A 341 9.39 -3.26 -22.37
C ALA A 341 10.13 -2.44 -23.45
N GLU A 342 9.38 -1.74 -24.30
CA GLU A 342 9.90 -0.90 -25.39
C GLU A 342 10.24 0.54 -24.93
N LEU A 343 9.85 0.95 -23.71
CA LEU A 343 10.15 2.28 -23.19
C LEU A 343 11.66 2.48 -22.95
N GLU A 344 12.21 3.55 -23.50
CA GLU A 344 13.61 3.96 -23.30
C GLU A 344 13.80 4.97 -22.16
N VAL A 345 12.72 5.34 -21.45
CA VAL A 345 12.76 6.29 -20.33
C VAL A 345 12.69 5.58 -18.98
N GLY A 346 13.16 6.28 -17.95
CA GLY A 346 13.25 5.75 -16.59
C GLY A 346 14.37 4.71 -16.43
N GLN A 347 14.50 4.20 -15.21
CA GLN A 347 15.48 3.15 -14.88
C GLN A 347 14.95 1.77 -15.29
N SER A 348 15.86 0.82 -15.55
CA SER A 348 15.48 -0.56 -15.89
C SER A 348 14.65 -1.22 -14.78
N ALA A 349 14.99 -0.97 -13.51
CA ALA A 349 14.25 -1.47 -12.36
C ALA A 349 12.80 -0.95 -12.30
N GLN A 350 12.56 0.32 -12.66
CA GLN A 350 11.20 0.90 -12.71
C GLN A 350 10.35 0.19 -13.78
N ARG A 351 10.93 -0.02 -14.98
CA ARG A 351 10.27 -0.74 -16.08
C ARG A 351 9.98 -2.19 -15.70
N GLU A 352 10.93 -2.86 -15.05
CA GLU A 352 10.75 -4.24 -14.61
C GLU A 352 9.65 -4.36 -13.55
N LEU A 353 9.61 -3.45 -12.57
CA LEU A 353 8.57 -3.45 -11.53
C LEU A 353 7.17 -3.22 -12.12
N LEU A 354 7.03 -2.25 -13.03
CA LEU A 354 5.77 -1.99 -13.72
C LEU A 354 5.36 -3.17 -14.62
N GLY A 355 6.31 -3.73 -15.36
CA GLY A 355 6.09 -4.92 -16.18
C GLY A 355 5.66 -6.13 -15.35
N GLN A 356 6.28 -6.35 -14.18
CA GLN A 356 5.89 -7.38 -13.23
C GLN A 356 4.44 -7.21 -12.79
N ARG A 357 4.01 -6.00 -12.44
CA ARG A 357 2.62 -5.75 -12.03
C ARG A 357 1.63 -6.13 -13.13
N TRP A 358 1.89 -5.73 -14.38
CA TRP A 358 1.03 -6.08 -15.50
C TRP A 358 1.02 -7.58 -15.80
N ARG A 359 2.16 -8.28 -15.67
CA ARG A 359 2.22 -9.75 -15.77
C ARG A 359 1.38 -10.44 -14.69
N GLN A 360 1.34 -9.92 -13.47
CA GLN A 360 0.46 -10.46 -12.42
C GLN A 360 -1.02 -10.27 -12.76
N ILE A 361 -1.38 -9.12 -13.33
CA ILE A 361 -2.73 -8.87 -13.85
C ILE A 361 -3.08 -9.90 -14.93
N GLU A 362 -2.18 -10.18 -15.88
CA GLU A 362 -2.38 -11.22 -16.89
C GLU A 362 -2.63 -12.60 -16.26
N VAL A 363 -1.87 -12.98 -15.23
CA VAL A 363 -2.07 -14.26 -14.54
C VAL A 363 -3.46 -14.34 -13.93
N THR A 364 -3.90 -13.32 -13.19
CA THR A 364 -5.22 -13.28 -12.55
C THR A 364 -6.34 -13.37 -13.59
N VAL A 365 -6.26 -12.57 -14.65
CA VAL A 365 -7.26 -12.56 -15.74
C VAL A 365 -7.28 -13.90 -16.48
N SER A 366 -6.12 -14.50 -16.75
CA SER A 366 -6.03 -15.80 -17.42
C SER A 366 -6.66 -16.92 -16.60
N GLN A 367 -6.41 -16.94 -15.29
CA GLN A 367 -7.02 -17.91 -14.38
C GLN A 367 -8.55 -17.76 -14.31
N ALA A 368 -9.05 -16.53 -14.27
CA ALA A 368 -10.49 -16.26 -14.30
C ALA A 368 -11.15 -16.75 -15.61
N ILE A 369 -10.53 -16.50 -16.77
CA ILE A 369 -11.01 -17.01 -18.06
C ILE A 369 -11.06 -18.55 -18.07
N LYS A 370 -10.00 -19.22 -17.61
CA LYS A 370 -9.95 -20.70 -17.54
C LYS A 370 -11.06 -21.27 -16.66
N ARG A 371 -11.40 -20.62 -15.56
CA ARG A 371 -12.49 -21.04 -14.66
C ARG A 371 -13.85 -20.91 -15.31
N LEU A 372 -14.08 -19.83 -16.05
CA LEU A 372 -15.31 -19.65 -16.81
C LEU A 372 -15.47 -20.77 -17.85
N GLN A 373 -14.37 -21.16 -18.53
CA GLN A 373 -14.38 -22.28 -19.49
C GLN A 373 -14.59 -23.65 -18.86
N GLY A 374 -14.08 -23.87 -17.64
CA GLY A 374 -14.23 -25.13 -16.92
C GLY A 374 -15.60 -25.35 -16.28
N ARG A 375 -16.42 -24.30 -16.18
CA ARG A 375 -17.82 -24.36 -15.69
C ARG A 375 -18.86 -24.54 -16.80
N ASP A 376 -18.42 -24.45 -18.07
CA ASP A 376 -19.23 -24.73 -19.27
C ASP A 376 -19.16 -26.24 -19.67
N ARG A 377 -18.56 -27.10 -18.83
CA ARG A 377 -18.51 -28.56 -18.93
C ARG A 377 -19.13 -29.17 -17.67
#